data_AF-A0A3D1FW43-F1
#
_entry.id   AF-A0A3D1FW43-F1
#
_cell.length_a   1.000
_cell.length_b   1.000
_cell.length_c   1.000
_cell.angle_alpha   90.00
_cell.angle_beta   90.00
_cell.angle_gamma   90.00
#
_symmetry.space_group_name_H-M   'P 1'
#
loop_
_entity.id
_entity.type
_entity.pdbx_description
1 polymer ?
#
loop_
_entity_poly.entity_id
_entity_poly.type
_entity_poly.pdbx_seq_one_letter_code
_entity_poly.pdbx_strand_id
1 'polypeptide(L)'
;MEMSAGSLGDGIQLIQGSYGFKIKGRPVIAAAQTIQYGEFTATDVWGNNLGIFYAGDIALSLGTELAQWRNWHFGMTGKLVNGTYESYQSWAIAMDIKAMTRLKNGLDVAVLVKNTGRKLT
;
A
#
# COMPACT_ATOMS: atom_id res chain seq x y z
N MET A 1 7.31 0.82 15.59
CA MET A 1 5.95 1.00 15.06
C MET A 1 5.89 2.40 14.53
N GLU A 2 5.44 2.59 13.30
CA GLU A 2 5.29 3.90 12.68
C GLU A 2 3.84 4.06 12.24
N MET A 3 3.27 5.23 12.49
CA MET A 3 1.90 5.57 12.09
C MET A 3 1.89 6.99 11.58
N SER A 4 1.10 7.24 10.55
CA SER A 4 0.94 8.54 9.92
C SER A 4 -0.47 8.68 9.39
N ALA A 5 -1.07 9.84 9.60
CA ALA A 5 -2.33 10.22 9.01
C ALA A 5 -2.17 11.60 8.37
N GLY A 6 -2.83 11.82 7.23
CA GLY A 6 -2.75 13.07 6.51
C GLY A 6 -3.95 13.26 5.58
N SER A 7 -4.23 14.52 5.23
CA SER A 7 -5.18 14.87 4.17
C SER A 7 -4.42 15.05 2.87
N LEU A 8 -4.94 14.49 1.78
CA LEU A 8 -4.40 14.63 0.43
C LEU A 8 -5.07 15.75 -0.38
N GLY A 9 -6.00 16.50 0.24
CA GLY A 9 -6.84 17.50 -0.44
C GLY A 9 -8.24 16.98 -0.74
N ASP A 10 -9.21 17.89 -0.96
CA ASP A 10 -10.59 17.60 -1.35
C ASP A 10 -11.32 16.54 -0.49
N GLY A 11 -11.01 16.51 0.81
CA GLY A 11 -11.62 15.57 1.76
C GLY A 11 -11.00 14.16 1.73
N ILE A 12 -10.01 13.90 0.88
CA ILE A 12 -9.31 12.61 0.80
C ILE A 12 -8.40 12.46 2.02
N GLN A 13 -8.61 11.39 2.79
CA GLN A 13 -7.81 11.07 3.97
C GLN A 13 -6.95 9.85 3.72
N LEU A 14 -5.68 9.95 4.10
CA LEU A 14 -4.71 8.86 4.07
C LEU A 14 -4.33 8.50 5.49
N ILE A 15 -4.51 7.23 5.85
CA ILE A 15 -4.02 6.65 7.11
C ILE A 15 -3.10 5.51 6.76
N GLN A 16 -1.92 5.46 7.36
CA GLN A 16 -0.97 4.39 7.15
C GLN A 16 -0.22 4.05 8.43
N GLY A 17 0.10 2.77 8.59
CA GLY A 17 0.88 2.29 9.71
C GLY A 17 1.75 1.10 9.31
N SER A 18 2.91 0.98 9.94
CA SER A 18 3.80 -0.16 9.75
C SER A 18 4.42 -0.66 11.06
N TYR A 19 4.69 -1.96 11.10
CA TYR A 19 5.30 -2.64 12.22
C TYR A 19 6.30 -3.68 11.74
N GLY A 20 7.56 -3.50 12.16
CA GLY A 20 8.64 -4.46 11.92
C GLY A 20 8.76 -5.44 13.08
N PHE A 21 8.84 -6.73 12.78
CA PHE A 21 9.05 -7.80 13.75
C PHE A 21 9.89 -8.93 13.14
N LYS A 22 10.33 -9.87 13.97
CA LYS A 22 11.13 -11.02 13.50
C LYS A 22 10.31 -12.30 13.63
N ILE A 23 10.26 -13.10 12.56
CA ILE A 23 9.69 -14.45 12.58
C ILE A 23 10.84 -15.44 12.37
N LYS A 24 11.12 -16.30 13.37
CA LYS A 24 12.23 -17.28 13.31
C LYS A 24 13.57 -16.66 12.90
N GLY A 25 13.87 -15.46 13.41
CA GLY A 25 15.09 -14.71 13.11
C GLY A 25 15.06 -13.90 11.80
N ARG A 26 14.06 -14.09 10.93
CA ARG A 26 13.90 -13.32 9.68
C ARG A 26 13.15 -12.01 9.93
N PRO A 27 13.66 -10.87 9.46
CA PRO A 27 12.95 -9.59 9.57
C PRO A 27 11.73 -9.59 8.64
N VAL A 28 10.60 -9.17 9.19
CA VAL A 28 9.32 -9.01 8.49
C VAL A 28 8.77 -7.63 8.83
N ILE A 29 8.15 -6.99 7.85
CA ILE A 29 7.44 -5.73 8.01
C ILE A 29 6.00 -5.98 7.59
N ALA A 30 5.06 -5.72 8.48
CA ALA A 30 3.65 -5.60 8.15
C ALA A 30 3.29 -4.12 8.05
N ALA A 31 2.48 -3.77 7.06
CA ALA A 31 1.94 -2.42 6.93
C ALA A 31 0.50 -2.46 6.45
N ALA A 32 -0.27 -1.45 6.84
CA ALA A 32 -1.61 -1.20 6.37
C ALA A 32 -1.71 0.26 5.93
N GLN A 33 -2.43 0.50 4.84
CA GLN A 33 -2.70 1.83 4.32
C GLN A 33 -4.17 1.88 3.90
N THR A 34 -4.84 2.97 4.25
CA THR A 34 -6.23 3.23 3.88
C THR A 34 -6.30 4.61 3.24
N ILE A 35 -6.97 4.70 2.09
CA ILE A 35 -7.34 5.96 1.45
C ILE A 35 -8.86 6.06 1.53
N GLN A 36 -9.36 7.08 2.20
CA GLN A 36 -10.78 7.41 2.26
C GLN A 36 -11.04 8.55 1.28
N TYR A 37 -11.90 8.35 0.28
CA TYR A 37 -12.25 9.40 -0.68
C TYR A 37 -13.42 10.27 -0.21
N GLY A 38 -14.07 9.90 0.88
CA GLY A 38 -15.20 10.63 1.46
C GLY A 38 -16.56 10.17 0.93
N GLU A 39 -17.52 11.08 1.03
CA GLU A 39 -18.91 10.90 0.62
C GLU A 39 -19.15 11.55 -0.73
N PHE A 40 -19.86 10.84 -1.61
CA PHE A 40 -20.25 11.30 -2.94
C PHE A 40 -21.76 11.29 -3.06
N THR A 41 -22.33 12.37 -3.60
CA THR A 41 -23.76 12.41 -3.93
C THR A 41 -23.99 11.68 -5.25
N ALA A 42 -24.82 10.63 -5.23
CA ALA A 42 -25.29 9.97 -6.44
C ALA A 42 -26.37 10.84 -7.10
N THR A 43 -26.25 11.12 -8.39
CA THR A 43 -27.28 11.84 -9.16
C THR A 43 -27.63 11.08 -10.44
N ASP A 44 -28.90 11.14 -10.84
CA ASP A 44 -29.32 10.68 -12.16
C ASP A 44 -28.86 11.63 -13.28
N VAL A 45 -29.15 11.27 -14.54
CA VAL A 45 -28.81 12.08 -15.72
C VAL A 45 -29.51 13.44 -15.78
N TRP A 46 -30.55 13.64 -14.97
CA TRP A 46 -31.30 14.89 -14.84
C TRP A 46 -30.88 15.71 -13.61
N GLY A 47 -29.91 15.22 -12.82
CA GLY A 47 -29.39 15.88 -11.63
C GLY A 47 -30.21 15.65 -10.36
N ASN A 48 -31.17 14.71 -10.35
CA ASN A 48 -31.90 14.36 -9.14
C ASN A 48 -31.02 13.52 -8.22
N ASN A 49 -31.05 13.80 -6.92
CA ASN A 49 -30.28 13.10 -5.91
C ASN A 49 -30.85 11.68 -5.66
N LEU A 50 -30.01 10.67 -5.85
CA LEU A 50 -30.30 9.25 -5.66
C LEU A 50 -29.80 8.71 -4.31
N GLY A 51 -29.03 9.50 -3.56
CA GLY A 51 -28.45 9.14 -2.26
C GLY A 51 -26.98 9.54 -2.13
N ILE A 52 -26.32 9.02 -1.10
CA ILE A 52 -24.89 9.20 -0.84
C ILE A 52 -24.22 7.84 -0.93
N PHE A 53 -23.04 7.77 -1.56
CA PHE A 53 -22.18 6.60 -1.54
C PHE A 53 -20.78 6.94 -1.04
N TYR A 54 -20.13 5.92 -0.49
CA TYR A 54 -18.77 6.01 0.04
C TYR A 54 -17.78 5.39 -0.94
N ALA A 55 -16.57 5.93 -0.96
CA ALA A 55 -15.45 5.27 -1.63
C ALA A 55 -14.21 5.24 -0.74
N GLY A 56 -13.48 4.13 -0.83
CA GLY A 56 -12.22 3.97 -0.12
C GLY A 56 -11.46 2.73 -0.53
N ASP A 57 -10.15 2.80 -0.35
CA ASP A 57 -9.22 1.71 -0.59
C ASP A 57 -8.51 1.33 0.69
N ILE A 58 -8.27 0.04 0.87
CA ILE A 58 -7.39 -0.52 1.90
C ILE A 58 -6.34 -1.41 1.27
N ALA A 59 -5.09 -1.21 1.64
CA ALA A 59 -3.93 -1.98 1.20
C ALA A 59 -3.21 -2.58 2.40
N LEU A 60 -3.14 -3.90 2.45
CA LEU A 60 -2.34 -4.65 3.42
C LEU A 60 -1.06 -5.11 2.76
N SER A 61 0.07 -4.88 3.41
CA SER A 61 1.40 -5.19 2.88
C SER A 61 2.20 -6.04 3.86
N LEU A 62 2.87 -7.06 3.33
CA LEU A 62 3.79 -7.91 4.08
C LEU A 62 5.10 -8.01 3.31
N GLY A 63 6.18 -7.56 3.93
CA GLY A 63 7.51 -7.54 3.33
C GLY A 63 8.55 -8.28 4.17
N THR A 64 9.52 -8.88 3.50
CA THR A 64 10.63 -9.58 4.14
C THR A 64 11.89 -9.50 3.29
N GLU A 65 13.03 -9.77 3.92
CA GLU A 65 14.30 -9.93 3.22
C GLU A 65 14.40 -11.35 2.66
N LEU A 66 14.80 -11.46 1.41
CA LEU A 66 14.92 -12.73 0.69
C LEU A 66 16.32 -13.29 0.74
N ALA A 67 17.30 -12.42 0.46
CA ALA A 67 18.68 -12.82 0.34
C ALA A 67 19.58 -11.62 0.62
N GLN A 68 20.74 -11.92 1.17
CA GLN A 68 21.84 -10.98 1.28
C GLN A 68 23.04 -11.56 0.53
N TRP A 69 23.62 -10.79 -0.37
CA TRP A 69 24.82 -11.17 -1.09
C TRP A 69 25.86 -10.05 -1.02
N ARG A 70 26.93 -10.29 -0.27
CA ARG A 70 27.96 -9.29 0.05
C ARG A 70 27.31 -8.06 0.70
N ASN A 71 27.38 -6.90 0.05
CA ASN A 71 26.80 -5.64 0.50
C ASN A 71 25.37 -5.42 -0.04
N TRP A 72 24.86 -6.33 -0.88
CA TRP A 72 23.52 -6.24 -1.45
C TRP A 72 22.51 -6.97 -0.59
N HIS A 73 21.38 -6.30 -0.33
CA HIS A 73 20.21 -6.81 0.35
C HIS A 73 19.04 -6.83 -0.63
N PHE A 74 18.42 -7.99 -0.79
CA PHE A 74 17.27 -8.20 -1.65
C PHE A 74 16.05 -8.47 -0.78
N GLY A 75 14.95 -7.79 -1.07
CA GLY A 75 13.70 -7.98 -0.37
C GLY A 75 12.50 -7.96 -1.32
N MET A 76 11.39 -8.49 -0.83
CA MET A 76 10.10 -8.36 -1.49
C MET A 76 9.04 -7.89 -0.50
N THR A 77 8.00 -7.27 -1.03
CA THR A 77 6.77 -6.93 -0.31
C THR A 77 5.58 -7.35 -1.14
N GLY A 78 4.76 -8.25 -0.61
CA GLY A 78 3.44 -8.55 -1.18
C GLY A 78 2.41 -7.55 -0.66
N LYS A 79 1.47 -7.16 -1.52
CA LYS A 79 0.36 -6.27 -1.20
C LYS A 79 -0.96 -6.89 -1.64
N LEU A 80 -1.94 -6.83 -0.76
CA LEU A 80 -3.33 -7.11 -1.05
C LEU A 80 -4.09 -5.80 -0.94
N VAL A 81 -4.72 -5.39 -2.03
CA VAL A 81 -5.46 -4.13 -2.13
C VAL A 81 -6.93 -4.46 -2.35
N ASN A 82 -7.79 -3.82 -1.58
CA ASN A 82 -9.22 -3.83 -1.80
C ASN A 82 -9.72 -2.40 -1.98
N GLY A 83 -10.44 -2.17 -3.07
CA GLY A 83 -11.11 -0.90 -3.33
C GLY A 83 -12.62 -1.10 -3.36
N THR A 84 -13.33 -0.23 -2.64
CA THR A 84 -14.79 -0.20 -2.61
C THR A 84 -15.26 1.16 -3.11
N TYR A 85 -16.13 1.15 -4.12
CA TYR A 85 -16.75 2.33 -4.70
C TYR A 85 -18.24 2.05 -4.83
N GLU A 86 -19.05 2.69 -3.99
CA GLU A 86 -20.49 2.43 -3.90
C GLU A 86 -20.76 0.92 -3.65
N SER A 87 -21.31 0.21 -4.63
CA SER A 87 -21.61 -1.23 -4.55
C SER A 87 -20.51 -2.09 -5.18
N TYR A 88 -19.54 -1.48 -5.85
CA TYR A 88 -18.49 -2.19 -6.58
C TYR A 88 -17.28 -2.39 -5.69
N GLN A 89 -16.97 -3.65 -5.44
CA GLN A 89 -15.76 -4.05 -4.72
C GLN A 89 -14.78 -4.72 -5.69
N SER A 90 -13.50 -4.38 -5.58
CA SER A 90 -12.44 -5.00 -6.35
C SER A 90 -11.26 -5.40 -5.47
N TRP A 91 -10.62 -6.49 -5.84
CA TRP A 91 -9.41 -6.97 -5.17
C TRP A 91 -8.27 -6.97 -6.16
N ALA A 92 -7.08 -6.59 -5.70
CA ALA A 92 -5.86 -6.65 -6.47
C ALA A 92 -4.73 -7.21 -5.61
N ILE A 93 -3.84 -7.96 -6.24
CA ILE A 93 -2.60 -8.41 -5.63
C ILE A 93 -1.45 -7.77 -6.37
N ALA A 94 -0.48 -7.26 -5.62
CA ALA A 94 0.73 -6.67 -6.16
C ALA A 94 1.95 -7.10 -5.36
N MET A 95 3.11 -6.97 -5.99
CA MET A 95 4.41 -7.23 -5.38
C MET A 95 5.37 -6.08 -5.69
N ASP A 96 6.18 -5.75 -4.71
CA ASP A 96 7.33 -4.87 -4.83
C ASP A 96 8.60 -5.69 -4.62
N ILE A 97 9.61 -5.44 -5.44
CA ILE A 97 10.95 -6.03 -5.30
C ILE A 97 11.93 -4.90 -5.05
N LYS A 98 12.82 -5.08 -4.06
CA LYS A 98 13.86 -4.11 -3.72
C LYS A 98 15.24 -4.77 -3.73
N ALA A 99 16.22 -4.02 -4.22
CA ALA A 99 17.63 -4.30 -4.07
C ALA A 99 18.31 -3.06 -3.47
N MET A 100 19.08 -3.23 -2.41
CA MET A 100 19.74 -2.14 -1.71
C MET A 100 21.18 -2.51 -1.42
N THR A 101 22.10 -1.56 -1.54
CA THR A 101 23.50 -1.75 -1.15
C THR A 101 24.04 -0.52 -0.44
N ARG A 102 24.92 -0.73 0.52
CA ARG A 102 25.73 0.32 1.14
C ARG A 102 27.11 0.35 0.51
N LEU A 103 27.48 1.50 -0.04
CA LEU A 103 28.81 1.77 -0.60
C LEU A 103 29.82 2.02 0.52
N LYS A 104 31.11 1.82 0.23
CA LYS A 104 32.20 1.98 1.21
C LYS A 104 32.34 3.40 1.77
N ASN A 105 31.88 4.40 1.01
CA ASN A 105 31.85 5.81 1.43
C ASN A 105 30.64 6.15 2.33
N GLY A 106 29.83 5.17 2.71
CA GLY A 106 28.65 5.36 3.56
C GLY A 106 27.37 5.69 2.79
N LEU A 107 27.40 5.79 1.46
CA LEU A 107 26.21 6.05 0.65
C LEU A 107 25.33 4.80 0.53
N ASP A 108 24.03 4.94 0.82
CA ASP A 108 23.03 3.91 0.60
C ASP A 108 22.33 4.11 -0.75
N VAL A 109 22.31 3.07 -1.57
CA VAL A 109 21.65 3.08 -2.88
C VAL A 109 20.62 1.96 -2.91
N ALA A 110 19.39 2.28 -3.32
CA ALA A 110 18.33 1.30 -3.47
C ALA A 110 17.64 1.45 -4.83
N VAL A 111 17.30 0.31 -5.43
CA VAL A 111 16.45 0.21 -6.62
C VAL A 111 15.20 -0.55 -6.23
N LEU A 112 14.05 -0.01 -6.63
CA LEU A 112 12.75 -0.61 -6.33
C LEU A 112 11.92 -0.73 -7.60
N VAL A 113 11.38 -1.92 -7.82
CA VAL A 113 10.31 -2.16 -8.78
C VAL A 113 9.04 -2.32 -7.97
N LYS A 114 8.09 -1.41 -8.15
CA LYS A 114 6.86 -1.35 -7.34
C LYS A 114 5.65 -1.77 -8.15
N ASN A 115 4.62 -2.25 -7.44
CA ASN A 115 3.26 -2.48 -7.95
C ASN A 115 3.20 -3.44 -9.14
N THR A 116 4.06 -4.45 -9.19
CA THR A 116 3.96 -5.52 -10.18
C THR A 116 2.85 -6.47 -9.75
N GLY A 117 1.69 -6.41 -10.42
CA GLY A 117 0.49 -7.08 -9.94
C GLY A 117 -0.65 -7.10 -10.96
N ARG A 118 -1.77 -7.68 -10.55
CA ARG A 118 -3.01 -7.68 -11.32
C ARG A 118 -4.24 -7.56 -10.43
N LYS A 119 -5.30 -7.04 -11.03
CA LYS A 119 -6.66 -7.10 -10.49
C LYS A 119 -7.16 -8.55 -10.52
N LEU A 120 -7.87 -8.96 -9.47
CA LEU A 120 -8.43 -10.30 -9.29
C LEU A 120 -9.92 -10.35 -9.68
N THR A 121 -10.67 -9.31 -9.32
CA THR A 121 -12.12 -9.17 -9.54
C THR A 121 -12.42 -7.72 -9.84
#